data_AF-A0A7C7CAE7-F1
#
_entry.id   AF-A0A7C7CAE7-F1
#
_cell.length_a   1.000
_cell.length_b   1.000
_cell.length_c   1.000
_cell.angle_alpha   90.00
_cell.angle_beta   90.00
_cell.angle_gamma   90.00
#
_symmetry.space_group_name_H-M   'P 1'
#
loop_
_entity.id
_entity.type
_entity.pdbx_description
1 polymer ?
#
loop_
_entity_poly.entity_id
_entity_poly.type
_entity_poly.pdbx_seq_one_letter_code
_entity_poly.pdbx_strand_id
1 'polypeptide(L)'
;MPTIYQQIFFGKARLSHVFSVVVLSVLTCLSGQVLAIQASPHPIDEIQPDGSKIRLFVRGDEHFNWYEDENGFTVLRDRATRRYVYAELGASQRLQKTDAIVGRVRPESLGLTPGILPPRAVLRELRANARPTRILGESSTQSSANISAAVITAGTVKNLVILVRFSNHLGRTLPSNSDINTLFNAVGGDAILAPTGSVYDAFLENSYGDLTLDSTVIGWIDVPNTEQYYANGDSGDQTLWEALRDALDDADITVNFNDYDQDNDGFIDAVAFIHSGYGAEWGGTDMDGTAQADRIWSHKWAIQPAWTSNEGVKVFDYHISPSLWSTSGSDIGRIGVIVHETSHFLGLPDLYDIDQSSDGIGSYGLMANSWGFDQSQHYPPHLCAWSKVQLGWVTPTVISTSGTYNLPAVETSRSIFRIDSGFPVNEYLLIENRQPLGTESIMPQGGLAIWHIDDSKNDNTEEGYPGQVGWPGNGNHYQVAL
;
A
#
# COMPACT_ATOMS: atom_id res chain seq x y z
N MET A 1 70.75 54.24 3.69
CA MET A 1 69.98 53.76 2.53
C MET A 1 69.32 52.44 2.90
N PRO A 2 68.05 52.17 2.55
CA PRO A 2 66.91 53.06 2.33
C PRO A 2 65.68 52.63 3.23
N THR A 3 64.80 53.55 3.65
CA THR A 3 63.35 53.67 3.32
C THR A 3 62.40 52.53 3.75
N ILE A 4 61.13 52.68 4.15
CA ILE A 4 60.14 53.75 4.44
C ILE A 4 58.91 53.01 5.07
N TYR A 5 58.17 53.70 5.97
CA TYR A 5 56.75 53.61 6.42
C TYR A 5 55.85 52.42 5.98
N GLN A 6 54.86 51.93 6.77
CA GLN A 6 53.74 52.68 7.38
C GLN A 6 52.91 51.82 8.37
N GLN A 7 52.30 52.48 9.37
CA GLN A 7 51.44 51.96 10.44
C GLN A 7 50.12 51.32 9.95
N ILE A 8 49.46 50.48 10.79
CA ILE A 8 47.99 50.42 10.98
C ILE A 8 47.62 49.73 12.31
N PHE A 9 46.57 50.27 12.94
CA PHE A 9 45.88 49.91 14.19
C PHE A 9 45.29 48.48 14.23
N PHE A 10 45.26 47.84 15.42
CA PHE A 10 44.39 46.69 15.69
C PHE A 10 43.07 47.13 16.33
N GLY A 11 41.97 46.82 15.63
CA GLY A 11 40.58 47.04 16.04
C GLY A 11 39.96 45.82 16.75
N LYS A 12 38.84 46.13 17.40
CA LYS A 12 38.00 45.31 18.29
C LYS A 12 37.48 44.01 17.65
N ALA A 13 37.50 42.92 18.42
CA ALA A 13 36.80 41.68 18.12
C ALA A 13 35.28 41.82 18.37
N ARG A 14 34.46 41.42 17.39
CA ARG A 14 33.04 41.11 17.55
C ARG A 14 32.87 39.59 17.54
N LEU A 15 32.25 39.03 18.58
CA LEU A 15 31.75 37.65 18.58
C LEU A 15 30.46 37.59 17.76
N SER A 16 30.45 36.78 16.71
CA SER A 16 29.25 36.32 16.01
C SER A 16 28.87 34.94 16.53
N HIS A 17 27.66 34.79 17.06
CA HIS A 17 27.07 33.49 17.40
C HIS A 17 26.54 32.84 16.12
N VAL A 18 27.04 31.64 15.81
CA VAL A 18 26.51 30.76 14.77
C VAL A 18 25.56 29.78 15.47
N PHE A 19 24.28 29.82 15.12
CA PHE A 19 23.32 28.77 15.46
C PHE A 19 23.60 27.57 14.54
N SER A 20 24.07 26.47 15.11
CA SER A 20 24.16 25.19 14.40
C SER A 20 22.78 24.54 14.40
N VAL A 21 22.14 24.51 13.23
CA VAL A 21 21.00 23.63 12.96
C VAL A 21 21.56 22.21 12.81
N VAL A 22 21.26 21.34 13.76
CA VAL A 22 21.56 19.91 13.65
C VAL A 22 20.38 19.27 12.93
N VAL A 23 20.54 18.98 11.64
CA VAL A 23 19.64 18.09 10.90
C VAL A 23 20.07 16.67 11.26
N LEU A 24 19.28 16.01 12.10
CA LEU A 24 19.50 14.60 12.43
C LEU A 24 18.79 13.76 11.35
N SER A 25 19.50 13.41 10.29
CA SER A 25 19.01 12.48 9.28
C SER A 25 18.99 11.07 9.88
N VAL A 26 17.80 10.58 10.24
CA VAL A 26 17.61 9.19 10.67
C VAL A 26 17.64 8.31 9.41
N LEU A 27 18.72 7.56 9.23
CA LEU A 27 18.80 6.51 8.21
C LEU A 27 18.06 5.28 8.73
N THR A 28 16.79 5.13 8.39
CA THR A 28 16.06 3.86 8.51
C THR A 28 16.42 2.96 7.33
N CYS A 29 16.99 1.79 7.59
CA CYS A 29 17.20 0.76 6.57
C CYS A 29 15.86 0.09 6.26
N LEU A 30 15.23 0.43 5.13
CA LEU A 30 14.04 -0.26 4.64
C LEU A 30 14.48 -1.23 3.53
N SER A 31 14.48 -2.52 3.87
CA SER A 31 14.56 -3.59 2.86
C SER A 31 13.25 -3.65 2.08
N GLY A 32 13.31 -3.83 0.76
CA GLY A 32 12.14 -3.89 -0.12
C GLY A 32 11.03 -4.75 0.48
N GLN A 33 9.92 -4.11 0.85
CA GLN A 33 8.76 -4.79 1.41
C GLN A 33 7.83 -5.23 0.29
N VAL A 34 7.02 -6.22 0.62
CA VAL A 34 6.00 -6.83 -0.20
C VAL A 34 4.70 -6.62 0.55
N LEU A 35 3.73 -6.00 -0.11
CA LEU A 35 2.59 -5.32 0.52
C LEU A 35 1.41 -5.30 -0.47
N ALA A 36 0.19 -5.16 0.03
CA ALA A 36 -1.01 -5.15 -0.80
C ALA A 36 -2.21 -4.50 -0.11
N ILE A 37 -3.26 -4.27 -0.89
CA ILE A 37 -4.53 -3.77 -0.36
C ILE A 37 -5.40 -4.83 0.33
N GLN A 38 -6.18 -4.33 1.29
CA GLN A 38 -7.29 -5.07 1.91
C GLN A 38 -8.41 -5.39 0.92
N ALA A 39 -9.13 -6.47 1.21
CA ALA A 39 -10.31 -6.91 0.49
C ALA A 39 -11.40 -5.82 0.42
N SER A 40 -12.23 -5.93 -0.60
CA SER A 40 -13.38 -5.05 -0.80
C SER A 40 -14.31 -5.08 0.41
N PRO A 41 -14.74 -3.91 0.92
CA PRO A 41 -15.72 -3.84 1.99
C PRO A 41 -17.14 -4.20 1.50
N HIS A 42 -17.34 -4.30 0.18
CA HIS A 42 -18.62 -4.59 -0.43
C HIS A 42 -18.98 -6.08 -0.33
N PRO A 43 -20.25 -6.43 -0.09
CA PRO A 43 -20.68 -7.82 -0.10
C PRO A 43 -20.64 -8.40 -1.51
N ILE A 44 -20.45 -9.71 -1.58
CA ILE A 44 -20.60 -10.53 -2.78
C ILE A 44 -21.83 -11.42 -2.66
N ASP A 45 -22.54 -11.60 -3.76
CA ASP A 45 -23.64 -12.57 -3.86
C ASP A 45 -23.12 -13.83 -4.58
N GLU A 46 -23.12 -14.95 -3.88
CA GLU A 46 -22.61 -16.23 -4.36
C GLU A 46 -23.73 -17.26 -4.49
N ILE A 47 -23.49 -18.27 -5.33
CA ILE A 47 -24.46 -19.34 -5.59
C ILE A 47 -23.87 -20.67 -5.15
N GLN A 48 -24.54 -21.32 -4.19
CA GLN A 48 -24.23 -22.68 -3.80
C GLN A 48 -24.52 -23.65 -4.97
N PRO A 49 -23.90 -24.83 -5.04
CA PRO A 49 -24.13 -25.80 -6.13
C PRO A 49 -25.58 -26.26 -6.31
N ASP A 50 -26.44 -26.06 -5.32
CA ASP A 50 -27.87 -26.35 -5.38
C ASP A 50 -28.73 -25.21 -5.96
N GLY A 51 -28.10 -24.09 -6.33
CA GLY A 51 -28.76 -22.88 -6.84
C GLY A 51 -29.20 -21.89 -5.76
N SER A 52 -29.02 -22.20 -4.48
CA SER A 52 -29.33 -21.24 -3.41
C SER A 52 -28.34 -20.08 -3.40
N LYS A 53 -28.85 -18.88 -3.16
CA LYS A 53 -28.04 -17.66 -3.07
C LYS A 53 -27.61 -17.44 -1.63
N ILE A 54 -26.36 -17.05 -1.46
CA ILE A 54 -25.78 -16.62 -0.20
C ILE A 54 -25.10 -15.27 -0.39
N ARG A 55 -25.08 -14.46 0.67
CA ARG A 55 -24.33 -13.22 0.70
C ARG A 55 -23.13 -13.39 1.61
N LEU A 56 -21.96 -13.03 1.11
CA LEU A 56 -20.71 -13.14 1.82
C LEU A 56 -19.95 -11.81 1.72
N PHE A 57 -18.93 -11.67 2.53
CA PHE A 57 -17.91 -10.65 2.40
C PHE A 57 -16.56 -11.33 2.26
N VAL A 58 -15.65 -10.75 1.48
CA VAL A 58 -14.23 -11.12 1.58
C VAL A 58 -13.59 -10.27 2.65
N ARG A 59 -12.67 -10.89 3.37
CA ARG A 59 -11.78 -10.27 4.36
C ARG A 59 -10.36 -10.69 4.07
N GLY A 60 -9.39 -9.95 4.59
CA GLY A 60 -7.99 -10.24 4.35
C GLY A 60 -7.34 -9.36 3.31
N ASP A 61 -6.18 -9.85 2.92
CA ASP A 61 -5.31 -9.33 1.88
C ASP A 61 -4.85 -10.50 0.99
N GLU A 62 -3.89 -10.25 0.11
CA GLU A 62 -3.28 -11.24 -0.78
C GLU A 62 -2.58 -12.37 0.00
N HIS A 63 -2.07 -12.09 1.19
CA HIS A 63 -1.35 -13.08 2.01
C HIS A 63 -2.27 -14.02 2.79
N PHE A 64 -3.39 -13.51 3.29
CA PHE A 64 -4.39 -14.32 3.98
C PHE A 64 -5.79 -13.73 3.86
N ASN A 65 -6.66 -14.43 3.13
CA ASN A 65 -8.06 -14.06 2.95
C ASN A 65 -9.03 -15.20 3.25
N TRP A 66 -10.26 -14.82 3.59
CA TRP A 66 -11.38 -15.71 3.86
C TRP A 66 -12.70 -15.03 3.51
N TYR A 67 -13.79 -15.79 3.57
CA TYR A 67 -15.15 -15.24 3.46
C TYR A 67 -15.80 -15.13 4.83
N GLU A 68 -16.65 -14.14 5.03
CA GLU A 68 -17.57 -14.07 6.17
C GLU A 68 -19.01 -14.01 5.70
N ASP A 69 -19.93 -14.58 6.47
CA ASP A 69 -21.35 -14.29 6.28
C ASP A 69 -21.74 -12.93 6.90
N GLU A 70 -23.00 -12.52 6.74
CA GLU A 70 -23.51 -11.24 7.25
C GLU A 70 -23.46 -11.11 8.79
N ASN A 71 -23.23 -12.20 9.51
CA ASN A 71 -23.10 -12.22 10.97
C ASN A 71 -21.65 -12.41 11.44
N GLY A 72 -20.67 -12.35 10.53
CA GLY A 72 -19.25 -12.46 10.84
C GLY A 72 -18.77 -13.88 11.10
N PHE A 73 -19.50 -14.91 10.68
CA PHE A 73 -19.00 -16.29 10.76
C PHE A 73 -18.04 -16.56 9.61
N THR A 74 -16.88 -17.13 9.96
CA THR A 74 -15.85 -17.52 9.00
C THR A 74 -16.36 -18.62 8.06
N VAL A 75 -16.18 -18.39 6.77
CA VAL A 75 -16.62 -19.23 5.65
C VAL A 75 -15.42 -19.55 4.76
N LEU A 76 -15.35 -20.80 4.32
CA LEU A 76 -14.37 -21.27 3.35
C LEU A 76 -15.08 -21.85 2.13
N ARG A 77 -14.47 -21.67 0.96
CA ARG A 77 -14.91 -22.32 -0.28
C ARG A 77 -14.22 -23.67 -0.43
N ASP A 78 -15.00 -24.74 -0.45
CA ASP A 78 -14.50 -26.07 -0.79
C ASP A 78 -14.32 -26.16 -2.32
N ARG A 79 -13.07 -26.20 -2.79
CA ARG A 79 -12.76 -26.31 -4.22
C ARG A 79 -13.25 -27.62 -4.86
N ALA A 80 -13.29 -28.73 -4.10
CA ALA A 80 -13.69 -30.03 -4.62
C ALA A 80 -15.21 -30.11 -4.82
N THR A 81 -15.98 -29.61 -3.85
CA THR A 81 -17.45 -29.64 -3.94
C THR A 81 -18.07 -28.36 -4.47
N ARG A 82 -17.27 -27.30 -4.65
CA ARG A 82 -17.68 -25.92 -4.98
C ARG A 82 -18.71 -25.33 -4.00
N ARG A 83 -18.68 -25.78 -2.73
CA ARG A 83 -19.60 -25.31 -1.69
C ARG A 83 -18.95 -24.24 -0.83
N TYR A 84 -19.75 -23.30 -0.36
CA TYR A 84 -19.36 -22.44 0.76
C TYR A 84 -19.83 -23.08 2.05
N VAL A 85 -18.88 -23.30 2.96
CA VAL A 85 -19.12 -23.97 4.25
C VAL A 85 -18.53 -23.13 5.37
N TYR A 86 -19.14 -23.18 6.55
CA TYR A 86 -18.57 -22.54 7.73
C TYR A 86 -17.26 -23.21 8.14
N ALA A 87 -16.41 -22.46 8.82
CA ALA A 87 -15.09 -22.89 9.27
C ALA A 87 -14.95 -22.88 10.79
N GLU A 88 -13.99 -23.66 11.27
CA GLU A 88 -13.56 -23.72 12.66
C GLU A 88 -12.02 -23.80 12.74
N LEU A 89 -11.46 -23.66 13.94
CA LEU A 89 -10.02 -23.89 14.15
C LEU A 89 -9.75 -25.37 14.38
N GLY A 90 -8.90 -25.93 13.54
CA GLY A 90 -8.37 -27.28 13.73
C GLY A 90 -7.37 -27.39 14.88
N ALA A 91 -6.88 -28.61 15.12
CA ALA A 91 -5.83 -28.87 16.11
C ALA A 91 -4.53 -28.09 15.84
N SER A 92 -4.25 -27.75 14.58
CA SER A 92 -3.10 -26.92 14.18
C SER A 92 -3.35 -25.41 14.32
N GLN A 93 -4.49 -24.99 14.88
CA GLN A 93 -4.90 -23.59 14.98
C GLN A 93 -5.00 -22.87 13.61
N ARG A 94 -5.24 -23.64 12.55
CA ARG A 94 -5.54 -23.15 11.20
C ARG A 94 -7.02 -23.36 10.90
N LEU A 95 -7.57 -22.53 10.01
CA LEU A 95 -8.96 -22.68 9.56
C LEU A 95 -9.16 -24.05 8.89
N GLN A 96 -10.24 -24.73 9.28
CA GLN A 96 -10.68 -25.99 8.71
C GLN A 96 -12.14 -25.89 8.31
N LYS A 97 -12.46 -26.52 7.17
CA LYS A 97 -13.83 -26.60 6.64
C LYS A 97 -14.66 -27.53 7.50
N THR A 98 -15.90 -27.14 7.80
CA THR A 98 -16.92 -28.01 8.40
C THR A 98 -17.85 -28.57 7.32
N ASP A 99 -18.76 -29.47 7.70
CA ASP A 99 -19.85 -29.94 6.83
C ASP A 99 -21.05 -28.95 6.78
N ALA A 100 -20.98 -27.85 7.54
CA ALA A 100 -22.05 -26.88 7.69
C ALA A 100 -22.14 -25.95 6.47
N ILE A 101 -23.12 -26.20 5.60
CA ILE A 101 -23.33 -25.42 4.38
C ILE A 101 -23.97 -24.06 4.70
N VAL A 102 -23.32 -22.98 4.28
CA VAL A 102 -23.82 -21.61 4.46
C VAL A 102 -25.20 -21.44 3.83
N GLY A 103 -26.12 -20.80 4.56
CA GLY A 103 -27.51 -20.59 4.14
C GLY A 103 -28.44 -21.78 4.37
N ARG A 104 -27.94 -22.95 4.80
CA ARG A 104 -28.76 -24.14 5.10
C ARG A 104 -28.87 -24.47 6.59
N VAL A 105 -27.92 -24.02 7.39
CA VAL A 105 -27.88 -24.25 8.84
C VAL A 105 -27.57 -22.96 9.56
N ARG A 106 -27.97 -22.87 10.84
CA ARG A 106 -27.56 -21.78 11.73
C ARG A 106 -26.23 -22.16 12.38
N PRO A 107 -25.12 -21.46 12.12
CA PRO A 107 -23.80 -21.82 12.64
C PRO A 107 -23.78 -21.91 14.19
N GLU A 108 -24.55 -21.07 14.88
CA GLU A 108 -24.67 -21.07 16.34
C GLU A 108 -25.24 -22.37 16.88
N SER A 109 -26.15 -23.02 16.13
CA SER A 109 -26.73 -24.31 16.52
C SER A 109 -25.71 -25.45 16.52
N LEU A 110 -24.58 -25.25 15.85
CA LEU A 110 -23.44 -26.17 15.78
C LEU A 110 -22.32 -25.78 16.76
N GLY A 111 -22.52 -24.73 17.56
CA GLY A 111 -21.51 -24.23 18.51
C GLY A 111 -20.38 -23.43 17.85
N LEU A 112 -20.54 -23.02 16.59
CA LEU A 112 -19.60 -22.11 15.94
C LEU A 112 -19.78 -20.70 16.51
N THR A 113 -18.69 -19.92 16.48
CA THR A 113 -18.68 -18.52 16.91
C THR A 113 -18.23 -17.62 15.76
N PRO A 114 -18.72 -16.38 15.67
CA PRO A 114 -18.23 -15.41 14.69
C PRO A 114 -16.79 -14.98 15.01
N GLY A 115 -16.07 -14.46 14.01
CA GLY A 115 -14.72 -13.93 14.15
C GLY A 115 -13.63 -14.97 14.45
N ILE A 116 -13.86 -16.25 14.10
CA ILE A 116 -12.83 -17.28 14.28
C ILE A 116 -11.72 -17.09 13.26
N LEU A 117 -10.50 -16.78 13.72
CA LEU A 117 -9.30 -16.65 12.91
C LEU A 117 -8.12 -17.40 13.53
N PRO A 118 -7.13 -17.83 12.73
CA PRO A 118 -5.87 -18.36 13.26
C PRO A 118 -5.21 -17.35 14.21
N PRO A 119 -4.58 -17.79 15.30
CA PRO A 119 -3.83 -16.91 16.18
C PRO A 119 -2.72 -16.16 15.43
N ARG A 120 -2.35 -14.96 15.91
CA ARG A 120 -1.28 -14.12 15.34
C ARG A 120 -0.02 -14.86 14.92
N ALA A 121 0.48 -15.76 15.78
CA ALA A 121 1.69 -16.51 15.50
C ALA A 121 1.59 -17.32 14.20
N VAL A 122 0.40 -17.89 13.93
CA VAL A 122 0.13 -18.66 12.71
C VAL A 122 0.00 -17.74 11.49
N LEU A 123 -0.63 -16.57 11.64
CA LEU A 123 -0.75 -15.57 10.56
C LEU A 123 0.60 -14.97 10.19
N ARG A 124 1.48 -14.73 11.17
CA ARG A 124 2.86 -14.28 10.92
C ARG A 124 3.68 -15.34 10.19
N GLU A 125 3.55 -16.61 10.55
CA GLU A 125 4.22 -17.71 9.85
C GLU A 125 3.78 -17.79 8.38
N LEU A 126 2.48 -17.61 8.11
CA LEU A 126 1.94 -17.58 6.76
C LEU A 126 2.57 -16.48 5.90
N ARG A 127 2.74 -15.28 6.45
CA ARG A 127 3.32 -14.12 5.77
C ARG A 127 4.83 -14.19 5.61
N ALA A 128 5.56 -14.72 6.61
CA ALA A 128 7.03 -14.77 6.58
C ALA A 128 7.58 -15.60 5.42
N ASN A 129 6.84 -16.62 4.97
CA ASN A 129 7.21 -17.46 3.83
C ASN A 129 7.06 -16.74 2.47
N ALA A 130 6.55 -15.52 2.45
CA ALA A 130 6.20 -14.77 1.26
C ALA A 130 7.17 -13.61 0.96
N ARG A 131 8.30 -13.43 1.67
CA ARG A 131 9.19 -12.25 1.49
C ARG A 131 10.41 -12.53 0.60
N PRO A 132 10.40 -12.15 -0.69
CA PRO A 132 11.61 -12.08 -1.52
C PRO A 132 12.57 -10.98 -1.04
N THR A 133 13.88 -11.23 -1.03
CA THR A 133 14.90 -10.23 -0.65
C THR A 133 15.66 -9.71 -1.87
N ARG A 134 15.79 -8.37 -2.02
CA ARG A 134 16.69 -7.74 -3.01
C ARG A 134 18.14 -7.91 -2.53
N ILE A 135 18.91 -8.82 -3.14
CA ILE A 135 20.36 -8.94 -2.89
C ILE A 135 21.09 -8.06 -3.91
N LEU A 136 21.61 -6.93 -3.45
CA LEU A 136 22.49 -6.08 -4.24
C LEU A 136 23.92 -6.65 -4.21
N GLY A 137 24.35 -7.21 -5.35
CA GLY A 137 25.76 -7.46 -5.68
C GLY A 137 26.32 -8.85 -5.36
N GLU A 138 26.70 -9.58 -6.42
CA GLU A 138 27.73 -10.62 -6.34
C GLU A 138 29.09 -9.95 -6.15
N SER A 139 29.55 -9.83 -4.90
CA SER A 139 30.98 -9.76 -4.64
C SER A 139 31.32 -10.52 -3.36
N SER A 140 32.01 -11.63 -3.54
CA SER A 140 32.64 -12.39 -2.48
C SER A 140 33.63 -11.52 -1.72
N THR A 141 33.23 -10.97 -0.58
CA THR A 141 34.01 -10.86 0.66
C THR A 141 33.19 -10.14 1.74
N GLN A 142 33.29 -10.65 2.96
CA GLN A 142 32.54 -10.22 4.13
C GLN A 142 32.67 -8.70 4.41
N SER A 143 31.60 -7.95 4.19
CA SER A 143 31.11 -6.91 5.11
C SER A 143 29.67 -6.56 4.76
N SER A 144 28.74 -6.98 5.59
CA SER A 144 27.32 -6.62 5.56
C SER A 144 27.15 -5.15 5.93
N ALA A 145 27.27 -4.26 4.95
CA ALA A 145 26.64 -2.96 4.98
C ALA A 145 25.41 -3.05 4.07
N ASN A 146 24.22 -3.14 4.66
CA ASN A 146 22.96 -3.02 3.93
C ASN A 146 22.91 -1.62 3.32
N ILE A 147 23.24 -1.50 2.04
CA ILE A 147 22.96 -0.28 1.29
C ILE A 147 21.46 -0.31 1.04
N SER A 148 20.71 0.43 1.86
CA SER A 148 19.33 0.81 1.57
C SER A 148 19.34 1.53 0.22
N ALA A 149 18.54 1.09 -0.75
CA ALA A 149 18.29 1.90 -1.93
C ALA A 149 17.73 3.26 -1.46
N ALA A 150 18.24 4.35 -2.03
CA ALA A 150 17.78 5.68 -1.67
C ALA A 150 16.44 5.89 -2.36
N VAL A 151 15.35 5.98 -1.60
CA VAL A 151 14.03 6.24 -2.17
C VAL A 151 13.94 7.70 -2.62
N ILE A 152 13.48 7.92 -3.85
CA ILE A 152 13.23 9.28 -4.37
C ILE A 152 11.87 9.77 -3.86
N THR A 153 11.87 10.68 -2.88
CA THR A 153 10.64 11.23 -2.29
C THR A 153 10.34 12.67 -2.73
N ALA A 154 11.18 13.29 -3.56
CA ALA A 154 10.99 14.66 -4.02
C ALA A 154 11.50 14.87 -5.45
N GLY A 155 11.06 15.95 -6.08
CA GLY A 155 11.27 16.23 -7.49
C GLY A 155 10.29 15.48 -8.38
N THR A 156 10.68 15.31 -9.64
CA THR A 156 9.91 14.51 -10.59
C THR A 156 10.41 13.07 -10.55
N VAL A 157 9.52 12.13 -10.26
CA VAL A 157 9.74 10.68 -10.38
C VAL A 157 8.99 10.19 -11.61
N LYS A 158 9.70 9.58 -12.53
CA LYS A 158 9.10 8.97 -13.73
C LYS A 158 8.60 7.58 -13.40
N ASN A 159 7.36 7.33 -13.79
CA ASN A 159 6.69 6.06 -13.55
C ASN A 159 6.31 5.43 -14.89
N LEU A 160 6.75 4.20 -15.13
CA LEU A 160 6.35 3.45 -16.32
C LEU A 160 5.06 2.68 -16.03
N VAL A 161 4.00 2.92 -16.80
CA VAL A 161 2.72 2.20 -16.65
C VAL A 161 2.52 1.28 -17.85
N ILE A 162 2.44 -0.02 -17.62
CA ILE A 162 2.30 -1.05 -18.67
C ILE A 162 0.93 -1.72 -18.54
N LEU A 163 0.12 -1.66 -19.60
CA LEU A 163 -1.19 -2.29 -19.63
C LEU A 163 -1.07 -3.75 -20.11
N VAL A 164 -1.54 -4.73 -19.34
CA VAL A 164 -1.37 -6.17 -19.60
C VAL A 164 -2.70 -6.85 -19.91
N ARG A 165 -2.86 -7.35 -21.13
CA ARG A 165 -4.07 -8.03 -21.59
C ARG A 165 -3.87 -9.54 -21.68
N PHE A 166 -4.66 -10.28 -20.92
CA PHE A 166 -4.62 -11.74 -20.92
C PHE A 166 -5.25 -12.32 -22.20
N SER A 167 -4.84 -13.51 -22.62
CA SER A 167 -5.26 -14.07 -23.91
C SER A 167 -6.76 -14.38 -24.01
N ASN A 168 -7.42 -14.64 -22.86
CA ASN A 168 -8.88 -14.78 -22.80
C ASN A 168 -9.63 -13.44 -22.77
N HIS A 169 -8.94 -12.29 -22.70
CA HIS A 169 -9.55 -10.95 -22.62
C HIS A 169 -9.43 -10.15 -23.92
N LEU A 170 -8.96 -10.73 -25.04
CA LEU A 170 -8.81 -10.03 -26.32
C LEU A 170 -10.12 -9.43 -26.86
N GLY A 171 -11.26 -10.03 -26.52
CA GLY A 171 -12.59 -9.55 -26.89
C GLY A 171 -13.29 -8.70 -25.80
N ARG A 172 -12.65 -8.47 -24.66
CA ARG A 172 -13.22 -7.73 -23.53
C ARG A 172 -13.19 -6.23 -23.82
N THR A 173 -14.25 -5.51 -23.42
CA THR A 173 -14.23 -4.04 -23.42
C THR A 173 -13.36 -3.56 -22.26
N LEU A 174 -12.25 -2.91 -22.60
CA LEU A 174 -11.28 -2.38 -21.63
C LEU A 174 -11.20 -0.86 -21.76
N PRO A 175 -10.78 -0.15 -20.69
CA PRO A 175 -10.42 1.25 -20.77
C PRO A 175 -9.38 1.48 -21.87
N SER A 176 -9.52 2.59 -22.60
CA SER A 176 -8.53 2.98 -23.60
C SER A 176 -7.23 3.44 -22.92
N ASN A 177 -6.14 3.48 -23.70
CA ASN A 177 -4.89 4.06 -23.20
C ASN A 177 -5.09 5.53 -22.76
N SER A 178 -5.97 6.28 -23.45
CA SER A 178 -6.30 7.65 -23.05
C SER A 178 -7.03 7.73 -21.70
N ASP A 179 -7.89 6.77 -21.40
CA ASP A 179 -8.62 6.73 -20.13
C ASP A 179 -7.64 6.45 -18.98
N ILE A 180 -6.74 5.48 -19.15
CA ILE A 180 -5.71 5.19 -18.14
C ILE A 180 -4.72 6.36 -18.01
N ASN A 181 -4.32 6.99 -19.11
CA ASN A 181 -3.49 8.20 -19.04
C ASN A 181 -4.19 9.34 -18.30
N THR A 182 -5.51 9.48 -18.45
CA THR A 182 -6.30 10.47 -17.69
C THR A 182 -6.29 10.12 -16.20
N LEU A 183 -6.51 8.85 -15.85
CA LEU A 183 -6.48 8.36 -14.47
C LEU A 183 -5.13 8.65 -13.78
N PHE A 184 -4.01 8.50 -14.49
CA PHE A 184 -2.67 8.72 -13.93
C PHE A 184 -2.21 10.19 -13.96
N ASN A 185 -2.49 10.94 -15.04
CA ASN A 185 -1.79 12.20 -15.32
C ASN A 185 -2.68 13.45 -15.43
N ALA A 186 -4.01 13.33 -15.39
CA ALA A 186 -4.87 14.49 -15.58
C ALA A 186 -4.72 15.48 -14.42
N VAL A 187 -4.09 16.63 -14.68
CA VAL A 187 -3.91 17.71 -13.69
C VAL A 187 -5.26 18.28 -13.28
N GLY A 188 -5.57 18.22 -11.99
CA GLY A 188 -6.88 18.58 -11.44
C GLY A 188 -7.96 17.52 -11.65
N GLY A 189 -7.58 16.31 -12.09
CA GLY A 189 -8.45 15.17 -12.30
C GLY A 189 -9.33 15.22 -13.55
N ASP A 190 -10.32 14.33 -13.57
CA ASP A 190 -11.37 14.24 -14.59
C ASP A 190 -12.71 13.93 -13.92
N ALA A 191 -13.78 14.61 -14.31
CA ALA A 191 -15.07 14.53 -13.62
C ALA A 191 -15.71 13.12 -13.60
N ILE A 192 -15.26 12.20 -14.46
CA ILE A 192 -15.78 10.84 -14.56
C ILE A 192 -14.72 9.83 -14.10
N LEU A 193 -13.52 9.91 -14.66
CA LEU A 193 -12.47 8.90 -14.47
C LEU A 193 -11.68 9.11 -13.18
N ALA A 194 -11.49 10.36 -12.76
CA ALA A 194 -10.67 10.74 -11.61
C ALA A 194 -11.27 11.97 -10.90
N PRO A 195 -12.52 11.88 -10.36
CA PRO A 195 -13.32 13.04 -9.95
C PRO A 195 -12.76 13.83 -8.75
N THR A 196 -11.73 13.31 -8.13
CA THR A 196 -11.09 13.80 -6.91
C THR A 196 -9.63 14.21 -7.13
N GLY A 197 -9.15 14.10 -8.38
CA GLY A 197 -7.74 14.19 -8.74
C GLY A 197 -7.24 12.88 -9.35
N SER A 198 -6.26 12.97 -10.24
CA SER A 198 -5.54 11.82 -10.78
C SER A 198 -4.54 11.25 -9.77
N VAL A 199 -3.86 10.14 -10.12
CA VAL A 199 -2.72 9.63 -9.34
C VAL A 199 -1.65 10.72 -9.16
N TYR A 200 -1.35 11.48 -10.21
CA TYR A 200 -0.49 12.67 -10.15
C TYR A 200 -0.95 13.66 -9.07
N ASP A 201 -2.24 14.03 -9.06
CA ASP A 201 -2.75 15.01 -8.11
C ASP A 201 -2.69 14.50 -6.67
N ALA A 202 -2.94 13.20 -6.45
CA ALA A 202 -2.86 12.59 -5.12
C ALA A 202 -1.45 12.72 -4.51
N PHE A 203 -0.40 12.45 -5.29
CA PHE A 203 0.99 12.62 -4.82
C PHE A 203 1.39 14.09 -4.70
N LEU A 204 0.94 14.95 -5.62
CA LEU A 204 1.21 16.38 -5.56
C LEU A 204 0.58 17.01 -4.30
N GLU A 205 -0.66 16.64 -3.99
CA GLU A 205 -1.41 17.08 -2.81
C GLU A 205 -0.75 16.57 -1.52
N ASN A 206 -0.44 15.27 -1.45
CA ASN A 206 0.13 14.67 -0.24
C ASN A 206 1.54 15.19 0.09
N SER A 207 2.33 15.49 -0.94
CA SER A 207 3.71 16.00 -0.84
C SER A 207 3.80 17.52 -0.80
N TYR A 208 2.68 18.25 -0.86
CA TYR A 208 2.66 19.71 -0.92
C TYR A 208 3.47 20.28 -2.08
N GLY A 209 3.44 19.59 -3.23
CA GLY A 209 4.18 19.95 -4.43
C GLY A 209 5.64 19.53 -4.46
N ASP A 210 6.15 18.82 -3.43
CA ASP A 210 7.54 18.37 -3.41
C ASP A 210 7.77 17.17 -4.32
N LEU A 211 6.78 16.29 -4.51
CA LEU A 211 6.83 15.14 -5.41
C LEU A 211 5.88 15.35 -6.58
N THR A 212 6.38 15.10 -7.78
CA THR A 212 5.60 14.99 -9.01
C THR A 212 5.80 13.60 -9.60
N LEU A 213 4.74 12.83 -9.74
CA LEU A 213 4.78 11.53 -10.40
C LEU A 213 4.45 11.69 -11.90
N ASP A 214 5.45 11.62 -12.76
CA ASP A 214 5.30 11.75 -14.22
C ASP A 214 5.14 10.36 -14.85
N SER A 215 3.89 9.97 -15.13
CA SER A 215 3.60 8.61 -15.59
C SER A 215 3.55 8.51 -17.11
N THR A 216 4.25 7.54 -17.70
CA THR A 216 4.14 7.22 -19.13
C THR A 216 3.36 5.93 -19.30
N VAL A 217 2.21 5.99 -19.99
CA VAL A 217 1.35 4.82 -20.21
C VAL A 217 1.64 4.17 -21.57
N ILE A 218 2.10 2.93 -21.52
CA ILE A 218 2.30 2.04 -22.67
C ILE A 218 1.01 1.27 -22.91
N GLY A 219 0.61 1.14 -24.18
CA GLY A 219 -0.66 0.51 -24.56
C GLY A 219 -0.79 -0.95 -24.13
N TRP A 220 -1.96 -1.54 -24.37
CA TRP A 220 -2.25 -2.95 -24.06
C TRP A 220 -1.29 -3.90 -24.77
N ILE A 221 -0.52 -4.64 -23.98
CA ILE A 221 0.36 -5.72 -24.42
C ILE A 221 -0.35 -7.06 -24.18
N ASP A 222 -0.44 -7.87 -25.23
CA ASP A 222 -1.08 -9.18 -25.18
C ASP A 222 -0.11 -10.23 -24.67
N VAL A 223 -0.43 -10.83 -23.52
CA VAL A 223 0.35 -11.93 -22.96
C VAL A 223 -0.27 -13.28 -23.35
N PRO A 224 0.55 -14.35 -23.51
CA PRO A 224 0.13 -15.57 -24.19
C PRO A 224 -0.93 -16.39 -23.44
N ASN A 225 -0.93 -16.36 -22.11
CA ASN A 225 -1.83 -17.19 -21.29
C ASN A 225 -3.02 -16.41 -20.71
N THR A 226 -3.97 -17.16 -20.15
CA THR A 226 -5.20 -16.64 -19.55
C THR A 226 -4.96 -16.05 -18.16
N GLU A 227 -5.85 -15.20 -17.68
CA GLU A 227 -5.80 -14.68 -16.30
C GLU A 227 -5.67 -15.81 -15.26
N GLN A 228 -6.50 -16.85 -15.38
CA GLN A 228 -6.47 -18.02 -14.49
C GLN A 228 -5.09 -18.70 -14.43
N TYR A 229 -4.38 -18.75 -15.55
CA TYR A 229 -3.05 -19.35 -15.60
C TYR A 229 -2.09 -18.52 -14.76
N TYR A 230 -2.09 -17.19 -14.94
CA TYR A 230 -1.18 -16.31 -14.20
C TYR A 230 -1.57 -16.14 -12.73
N ALA A 231 -2.86 -16.22 -12.41
CA ALA A 231 -3.37 -16.22 -11.04
C ALA A 231 -3.02 -17.53 -10.30
N ASN A 232 -2.89 -18.63 -11.04
CA ASN A 232 -2.50 -19.97 -10.59
C ASN A 232 -3.25 -20.44 -9.32
N GLY A 233 -4.51 -20.05 -9.22
CA GLY A 233 -5.38 -20.45 -8.14
C GLY A 233 -5.00 -19.87 -6.77
N ASP A 234 -4.12 -18.88 -6.71
CA ASP A 234 -3.72 -18.16 -5.50
C ASP A 234 -3.63 -16.65 -5.75
N SER A 235 -4.49 -16.16 -6.64
CA SER A 235 -4.65 -14.75 -6.98
C SER A 235 -3.41 -13.98 -7.44
N GLY A 236 -2.48 -14.65 -8.12
CA GLY A 236 -1.33 -14.02 -8.77
C GLY A 236 -0.01 -14.32 -8.08
N ASP A 237 0.38 -15.59 -8.04
CA ASP A 237 1.58 -16.09 -7.36
C ASP A 237 2.73 -16.42 -8.35
N GLN A 238 3.24 -17.66 -8.31
CA GLN A 238 4.41 -18.19 -8.99
C GLN A 238 4.41 -18.12 -10.51
N THR A 239 3.32 -17.73 -11.19
CA THR A 239 3.29 -17.63 -12.66
C THR A 239 3.06 -16.22 -13.15
N LEU A 240 2.63 -15.29 -12.29
CA LEU A 240 2.34 -13.92 -12.70
C LEU A 240 3.56 -13.22 -13.31
N TRP A 241 4.75 -13.49 -12.79
CA TRP A 241 6.00 -12.91 -13.31
C TRP A 241 6.27 -13.29 -14.77
N GLU A 242 5.73 -14.40 -15.28
CA GLU A 242 5.84 -14.75 -16.71
C GLU A 242 5.13 -13.70 -17.56
N ALA A 243 3.90 -13.31 -17.20
CA ALA A 243 3.16 -12.25 -17.88
C ALA A 243 3.89 -10.89 -17.81
N LEU A 244 4.46 -10.57 -16.66
CA LEU A 244 5.18 -9.31 -16.47
C LEU A 244 6.45 -9.27 -17.32
N ARG A 245 7.19 -10.38 -17.42
CA ARG A 245 8.36 -10.48 -18.30
C ARG A 245 7.98 -10.36 -19.77
N ASP A 246 6.94 -11.07 -20.21
CA ASP A 246 6.45 -10.97 -21.59
C ASP A 246 6.07 -9.52 -21.93
N ALA A 247 5.41 -8.82 -20.98
CA ALA A 247 5.04 -7.42 -21.14
C ALA A 247 6.26 -6.47 -21.15
N LEU A 248 7.26 -6.74 -20.31
CA LEU A 248 8.51 -5.97 -20.28
C LEU A 248 9.33 -6.18 -21.55
N ASP A 249 9.44 -7.42 -22.05
CA ASP A 249 10.15 -7.75 -23.29
C ASP A 249 9.55 -6.99 -24.49
N ASP A 250 8.22 -6.87 -24.57
CA ASP A 250 7.56 -6.10 -25.64
C ASP A 250 7.71 -4.58 -25.44
N ALA A 251 7.61 -4.09 -24.19
CA ALA A 251 7.84 -2.68 -23.88
C ALA A 251 9.26 -2.21 -24.23
N ASP A 252 10.27 -3.04 -23.95
CA ASP A 252 11.71 -2.79 -24.19
C ASP A 252 12.07 -2.61 -25.68
N ILE A 253 11.17 -2.97 -26.59
CA ILE A 253 11.34 -2.69 -28.02
C ILE A 253 11.26 -1.19 -28.30
N THR A 254 10.51 -0.44 -27.48
CA THR A 254 10.19 0.98 -27.75
C THR A 254 10.53 1.93 -26.60
N VAL A 255 10.60 1.41 -25.37
CA VAL A 255 10.89 2.17 -24.16
C VAL A 255 12.37 2.07 -23.85
N ASN A 256 13.03 3.21 -23.66
CA ASN A 256 14.40 3.27 -23.15
C ASN A 256 14.37 3.27 -21.62
N PHE A 257 14.74 2.16 -20.97
CA PHE A 257 14.60 2.03 -19.52
C PHE A 257 15.56 2.92 -18.71
N ASN A 258 16.65 3.42 -19.31
CA ASN A 258 17.50 4.43 -18.67
C ASN A 258 16.73 5.72 -18.32
N ASP A 259 15.62 6.00 -19.01
CA ASP A 259 14.80 7.17 -18.71
C ASP A 259 14.09 7.07 -17.35
N TYR A 260 14.02 5.88 -16.74
CA TYR A 260 13.31 5.57 -15.51
C TYR A 260 14.23 5.06 -14.37
N ASP A 261 15.55 5.19 -14.54
CA ASP A 261 16.57 4.94 -13.50
C ASP A 261 17.24 6.29 -13.18
N GLN A 262 16.55 7.14 -12.43
CA GLN A 262 16.97 8.53 -12.22
C GLN A 262 18.10 8.65 -11.20
N ASP A 263 18.20 7.72 -10.25
CA ASP A 263 19.28 7.68 -9.28
C ASP A 263 20.52 6.91 -9.77
N ASN A 264 20.42 6.24 -10.93
CA ASN A 264 21.46 5.43 -11.58
C ASN A 264 21.93 4.25 -10.71
N ASP A 265 21.03 3.64 -9.94
CA ASP A 265 21.31 2.43 -9.16
C ASP A 265 21.25 1.14 -10.00
N GLY A 266 20.86 1.26 -11.28
CA GLY A 266 20.72 0.15 -12.23
C GLY A 266 19.35 -0.53 -12.18
N PHE A 267 18.37 0.04 -11.47
CA PHE A 267 17.00 -0.44 -11.39
C PHE A 267 16.01 0.67 -11.78
N ILE A 268 14.83 0.26 -12.22
CA ILE A 268 13.74 1.21 -12.44
C ILE A 268 13.26 1.79 -11.09
N ASP A 269 13.01 3.10 -11.05
CA ASP A 269 12.53 3.80 -9.85
C ASP A 269 11.08 3.43 -9.51
N ALA A 270 10.21 3.39 -10.53
CA ALA A 270 8.79 3.09 -10.40
C ALA A 270 8.21 2.45 -11.67
N VAL A 271 7.50 1.33 -11.50
CA VAL A 271 6.77 0.65 -12.56
C VAL A 271 5.44 0.10 -12.05
N ALA A 272 4.38 0.41 -12.79
CA ALA A 272 3.01 -0.03 -12.56
C ALA A 272 2.55 -0.94 -13.69
N PHE A 273 1.95 -2.08 -13.34
CA PHE A 273 1.21 -2.91 -14.27
C PHE A 273 -0.28 -2.75 -14.04
N ILE A 274 -1.05 -2.54 -15.11
CA ILE A 274 -2.51 -2.52 -15.05
C ILE A 274 -3.06 -3.68 -15.86
N HIS A 275 -3.72 -4.64 -15.22
CA HIS A 275 -4.19 -5.84 -15.89
C HIS A 275 -5.63 -5.70 -16.38
N SER A 276 -5.93 -6.38 -17.49
CA SER A 276 -7.26 -6.44 -18.13
C SER A 276 -8.36 -7.14 -17.32
N GLY A 277 -8.03 -7.61 -16.11
CA GLY A 277 -8.89 -8.36 -15.21
C GLY A 277 -9.72 -7.47 -14.28
N TYR A 278 -10.62 -8.11 -13.54
CA TYR A 278 -11.22 -7.57 -12.32
C TYR A 278 -10.36 -7.97 -11.14
N GLY A 279 -10.17 -7.08 -10.15
CA GLY A 279 -9.33 -7.38 -8.98
C GLY A 279 -9.88 -8.53 -8.14
N ALA A 280 -9.01 -9.42 -7.66
CA ALA A 280 -9.37 -10.50 -6.75
C ALA A 280 -9.79 -10.00 -5.36
N GLU A 281 -9.35 -8.81 -4.96
CA GLU A 281 -9.79 -8.16 -3.71
C GLU A 281 -11.31 -7.98 -3.64
N TRP A 282 -12.01 -7.97 -4.77
CA TRP A 282 -13.47 -7.93 -4.83
C TRP A 282 -14.16 -9.22 -4.40
N GLY A 283 -13.44 -10.34 -4.40
CA GLY A 283 -14.01 -11.61 -4.04
C GLY A 283 -14.99 -12.18 -5.06
N GLY A 284 -15.46 -13.39 -4.77
CA GLY A 284 -16.52 -14.06 -5.52
C GLY A 284 -16.15 -14.46 -6.95
N THR A 285 -17.17 -14.66 -7.77
CA THR A 285 -17.05 -14.97 -9.21
C THR A 285 -17.38 -13.76 -10.09
N ASP A 286 -16.52 -13.46 -11.07
CA ASP A 286 -16.74 -12.36 -12.00
C ASP A 286 -17.77 -12.69 -13.10
N MET A 287 -18.08 -11.69 -13.95
CA MET A 287 -19.06 -11.85 -15.02
C MET A 287 -18.68 -12.88 -16.09
N ASP A 288 -17.40 -13.26 -16.19
CA ASP A 288 -16.91 -14.27 -17.13
C ASP A 288 -16.83 -15.66 -16.49
N GLY A 289 -17.22 -15.79 -15.21
CA GLY A 289 -17.23 -17.04 -14.47
C GLY A 289 -15.91 -17.38 -13.77
N THR A 290 -14.98 -16.42 -13.70
CA THR A 290 -13.66 -16.58 -13.08
C THR A 290 -13.76 -16.41 -11.57
N ALA A 291 -13.28 -17.39 -10.80
CA ALA A 291 -13.28 -17.30 -9.35
C ALA A 291 -12.22 -16.32 -8.84
N GLN A 292 -12.40 -15.79 -7.63
CA GLN A 292 -11.42 -14.91 -6.96
C GLN A 292 -9.98 -15.43 -7.05
N ALA A 293 -9.76 -16.69 -6.68
CA ALA A 293 -8.45 -17.32 -6.67
C ALA A 293 -7.79 -17.40 -8.07
N ASP A 294 -8.59 -17.27 -9.13
CA ASP A 294 -8.16 -17.31 -10.53
C ASP A 294 -8.10 -15.90 -11.17
N ARG A 295 -8.17 -14.83 -10.35
CA ARG A 295 -7.99 -13.42 -10.72
C ARG A 295 -6.82 -12.82 -9.95
N ILE A 296 -6.21 -11.74 -10.44
CA ILE A 296 -5.07 -11.12 -9.76
C ILE A 296 -5.52 -10.20 -8.62
N TRP A 297 -4.96 -10.38 -7.42
CA TRP A 297 -5.11 -9.45 -6.30
C TRP A 297 -4.11 -8.31 -6.45
N SER A 298 -4.53 -7.06 -6.28
CA SER A 298 -3.63 -5.90 -6.39
C SER A 298 -2.54 -5.92 -5.32
N HIS A 299 -1.27 -5.77 -5.70
CA HIS A 299 -0.16 -5.84 -4.76
C HIS A 299 1.11 -5.18 -5.32
N LYS A 300 2.07 -4.93 -4.43
CA LYS A 300 3.47 -4.62 -4.72
C LYS A 300 4.33 -5.83 -4.38
N TRP A 301 5.07 -6.34 -5.37
CA TRP A 301 5.94 -7.50 -5.22
C TRP A 301 7.29 -7.31 -5.91
N ALA A 302 8.04 -8.41 -6.04
CA ALA A 302 9.30 -8.48 -6.75
C ALA A 302 9.35 -9.59 -7.82
N ILE A 303 9.80 -9.25 -9.03
CA ILE A 303 10.13 -10.20 -10.09
C ILE A 303 11.45 -10.90 -9.73
N GLN A 304 11.42 -12.22 -9.55
CA GLN A 304 12.60 -13.01 -9.19
C GLN A 304 12.91 -14.10 -10.24
N PRO A 305 14.16 -14.16 -10.76
CA PRO A 305 15.20 -13.13 -10.68
C PRO A 305 14.75 -11.80 -11.34
N ALA A 306 15.39 -10.67 -11.04
CA ALA A 306 15.03 -9.41 -11.71
C ALA A 306 15.04 -9.56 -13.25
N TRP A 307 14.08 -8.94 -13.94
CA TRP A 307 14.15 -8.78 -15.40
C TRP A 307 15.18 -7.69 -15.75
N THR A 308 15.80 -7.74 -16.91
CA THR A 308 16.86 -6.80 -17.32
C THR A 308 16.59 -6.33 -18.75
N SER A 309 16.52 -5.01 -18.95
CA SER A 309 16.30 -4.37 -20.25
C SER A 309 17.53 -4.48 -21.16
N ASN A 310 17.37 -4.12 -22.43
CA ASN A 310 18.46 -4.00 -23.40
C ASN A 310 19.53 -2.98 -22.97
N GLU A 311 19.16 -1.97 -22.19
CA GLU A 311 20.08 -0.98 -21.61
C GLU A 311 20.81 -1.49 -20.36
N GLY A 312 20.37 -2.61 -19.77
CA GLY A 312 20.92 -3.17 -18.54
C GLY A 312 20.23 -2.69 -17.26
N VAL A 313 19.17 -1.89 -17.37
CA VAL A 313 18.33 -1.46 -16.24
C VAL A 313 17.46 -2.63 -15.80
N LYS A 314 17.33 -2.84 -14.49
CA LYS A 314 16.62 -3.99 -13.92
C LYS A 314 15.24 -3.61 -13.42
N VAL A 315 14.28 -4.48 -13.70
CA VAL A 315 12.97 -4.46 -13.03
C VAL A 315 12.94 -5.57 -12.00
N PHE A 316 12.95 -5.15 -10.72
CA PHE A 316 12.80 -6.04 -9.58
C PHE A 316 11.47 -5.77 -8.90
N ASP A 317 11.30 -4.59 -8.31
CA ASP A 317 10.06 -4.19 -7.67
C ASP A 317 9.01 -3.78 -8.72
N TYR A 318 7.76 -4.16 -8.50
CA TYR A 318 6.62 -3.76 -9.31
C TYR A 318 5.38 -3.63 -8.44
N HIS A 319 4.39 -2.87 -8.88
CA HIS A 319 3.02 -3.07 -8.41
C HIS A 319 2.06 -3.38 -9.55
N ILE A 320 0.94 -4.04 -9.22
CA ILE A 320 -0.09 -4.42 -10.18
C ILE A 320 -1.49 -4.09 -9.65
N SER A 321 -2.37 -3.60 -10.53
CA SER A 321 -3.76 -3.26 -10.19
C SER A 321 -4.72 -3.54 -11.37
N PRO A 322 -6.02 -3.75 -11.14
CA PRO A 322 -6.98 -4.00 -12.21
C PRO A 322 -7.32 -2.74 -13.00
N SER A 323 -7.55 -2.89 -14.31
CA SER A 323 -8.12 -1.83 -15.15
C SER A 323 -9.62 -1.65 -14.98
N LEU A 324 -10.31 -2.64 -14.40
CA LEU A 324 -11.76 -2.67 -14.30
C LEU A 324 -12.21 -2.64 -12.84
N TRP A 325 -13.30 -1.91 -12.60
CA TRP A 325 -13.95 -1.82 -11.31
C TRP A 325 -14.91 -2.98 -11.05
N SER A 326 -15.04 -3.39 -9.79
CA SER A 326 -15.98 -4.42 -9.35
C SER A 326 -15.68 -5.80 -9.96
N THR A 327 -16.73 -6.60 -10.20
CA THR A 327 -16.65 -7.96 -10.77
C THR A 327 -17.41 -8.08 -12.11
N SER A 328 -17.95 -6.97 -12.63
CA SER A 328 -18.71 -6.93 -13.88
C SER A 328 -18.74 -5.53 -14.50
N GLY A 329 -19.01 -5.45 -15.80
CA GLY A 329 -19.16 -4.19 -16.54
C GLY A 329 -17.88 -3.77 -17.27
N SER A 330 -17.71 -2.47 -17.46
CA SER A 330 -16.53 -1.91 -18.13
C SER A 330 -16.09 -0.59 -17.50
N ASP A 331 -16.53 -0.33 -16.27
CA ASP A 331 -16.11 0.85 -15.52
C ASP A 331 -14.63 0.72 -15.19
N ILE A 332 -13.88 1.82 -15.33
CA ILE A 332 -12.45 1.85 -15.07
C ILE A 332 -12.13 1.64 -13.58
N GLY A 333 -11.01 0.98 -13.31
CA GLY A 333 -10.38 0.95 -11.98
C GLY A 333 -10.14 2.36 -11.44
N ARG A 334 -10.02 2.47 -10.12
CA ARG A 334 -10.02 3.77 -9.42
C ARG A 334 -8.67 4.04 -8.77
N ILE A 335 -8.40 5.31 -8.49
CA ILE A 335 -7.07 5.77 -8.05
C ILE A 335 -6.65 5.18 -6.70
N GLY A 336 -7.58 4.84 -5.79
CA GLY A 336 -7.25 4.50 -4.41
C GLY A 336 -6.25 3.36 -4.27
N VAL A 337 -6.51 2.21 -4.91
CA VAL A 337 -5.56 1.10 -4.94
C VAL A 337 -4.24 1.49 -5.59
N ILE A 338 -4.28 2.23 -6.72
CA ILE A 338 -3.07 2.61 -7.44
C ILE A 338 -2.17 3.51 -6.58
N VAL A 339 -2.74 4.53 -5.92
CA VAL A 339 -1.98 5.45 -5.07
C VAL A 339 -1.40 4.72 -3.84
N HIS A 340 -2.14 3.77 -3.26
CA HIS A 340 -1.65 2.91 -2.18
C HIS A 340 -0.44 2.08 -2.64
N GLU A 341 -0.58 1.35 -3.73
CA GLU A 341 0.48 0.49 -4.25
C GLU A 341 1.72 1.28 -4.71
N THR A 342 1.51 2.44 -5.34
CA THR A 342 2.60 3.36 -5.70
C THR A 342 3.31 3.91 -4.45
N SER A 343 2.60 4.09 -3.32
CA SER A 343 3.21 4.57 -2.08
C SER A 343 4.23 3.60 -1.46
N HIS A 344 4.16 2.31 -1.81
CA HIS A 344 5.20 1.34 -1.41
C HIS A 344 6.53 1.54 -2.13
N PHE A 345 6.55 2.10 -3.35
CA PHE A 345 7.80 2.53 -4.00
C PHE A 345 8.49 3.65 -3.23
N LEU A 346 7.71 4.44 -2.48
CA LEU A 346 8.24 5.45 -1.56
C LEU A 346 8.72 4.87 -0.22
N GLY A 347 8.71 3.54 -0.06
CA GLY A 347 9.19 2.85 1.13
C GLY A 347 8.20 2.84 2.30
N LEU A 348 6.94 3.20 2.07
CA LEU A 348 5.92 3.15 3.13
C LEU A 348 5.40 1.71 3.32
N PRO A 349 5.29 1.23 4.58
CA PRO A 349 4.67 -0.04 4.91
C PRO A 349 3.14 0.05 4.90
N ASP A 350 2.48 -1.10 4.87
CA ASP A 350 1.07 -1.21 5.27
C ASP A 350 0.89 -0.88 6.75
N LEU A 351 -0.19 -0.17 7.07
CA LEU A 351 -0.54 0.30 8.41
C LEU A 351 -1.91 -0.20 8.90
N TYR A 352 -2.56 -1.11 8.16
CA TYR A 352 -3.71 -1.87 8.66
C TYR A 352 -3.26 -3.00 9.59
N ASP A 353 -4.17 -3.50 10.42
CA ASP A 353 -3.87 -4.71 11.20
C ASP A 353 -3.98 -5.95 10.31
N ILE A 354 -2.84 -6.61 10.15
CA ILE A 354 -2.68 -7.79 9.31
C ILE A 354 -3.49 -8.99 9.81
N ASP A 355 -3.84 -9.03 11.10
CA ASP A 355 -4.66 -10.08 11.67
C ASP A 355 -6.15 -9.72 11.76
N GLN A 356 -6.50 -8.50 11.34
CA GLN A 356 -7.84 -7.93 11.36
C GLN A 356 -8.54 -7.99 12.73
N SER A 357 -7.75 -8.01 13.82
CA SER A 357 -8.28 -7.73 15.16
C SER A 357 -8.64 -6.24 15.34
N SER A 358 -8.16 -5.38 14.44
CA SER A 358 -8.60 -3.99 14.28
C SER A 358 -8.46 -3.51 12.81
N ASP A 359 -8.84 -2.26 12.54
CA ASP A 359 -8.63 -1.62 11.23
C ASP A 359 -7.21 -0.99 11.09
N GLY A 360 -6.32 -1.19 12.07
CA GLY A 360 -5.07 -0.44 12.19
C GLY A 360 -5.36 1.05 12.34
N ILE A 361 -4.87 1.87 11.40
CA ILE A 361 -5.21 3.30 11.34
C ILE A 361 -6.46 3.62 10.49
N GLY A 362 -7.12 2.61 9.93
CA GLY A 362 -8.38 2.72 9.19
C GLY A 362 -8.37 3.75 8.04
N SER A 363 -9.53 4.31 7.73
CA SER A 363 -9.68 5.34 6.67
C SER A 363 -8.98 6.67 6.99
N TYR A 364 -8.26 6.77 8.11
CA TYR A 364 -7.40 7.90 8.41
C TYR A 364 -5.96 7.73 7.87
N GLY A 365 -5.64 6.63 7.18
CA GLY A 365 -4.37 6.57 6.44
C GLY A 365 -4.50 5.75 5.19
N LEU A 366 -3.96 6.28 4.08
CA LEU A 366 -3.93 5.58 2.80
C LEU A 366 -3.30 4.18 2.91
N MET A 367 -2.24 4.06 3.69
CA MET A 367 -1.53 2.79 3.89
C MET A 367 -2.28 1.78 4.77
N ALA A 368 -3.43 2.15 5.34
CA ALA A 368 -4.32 1.19 5.98
C ALA A 368 -5.54 0.89 5.11
N ASN A 369 -6.18 1.93 4.56
CA ASN A 369 -7.41 1.74 3.82
C ASN A 369 -7.50 2.64 2.58
N SER A 370 -7.14 2.07 1.43
CA SER A 370 -7.24 2.72 0.12
C SER A 370 -8.68 2.89 -0.39
N TRP A 371 -9.65 2.19 0.21
CA TRP A 371 -11.07 2.33 -0.13
C TRP A 371 -11.66 3.67 0.28
N GLY A 372 -11.03 4.36 1.25
CA GLY A 372 -11.49 5.64 1.77
C GLY A 372 -12.76 5.52 2.63
N PHE A 373 -13.26 6.66 3.10
CA PHE A 373 -14.44 6.71 3.99
C PHE A 373 -15.75 6.28 3.30
N ASP A 374 -15.89 6.52 1.99
CA ASP A 374 -17.07 6.10 1.22
C ASP A 374 -16.92 4.73 0.55
N GLN A 375 -15.77 4.09 0.74
CA GLN A 375 -15.48 2.76 0.19
C GLN A 375 -15.47 2.71 -1.35
N SER A 376 -15.34 3.88 -2.00
CA SER A 376 -15.38 3.97 -3.45
C SER A 376 -14.01 3.90 -4.10
N GLN A 377 -12.90 4.06 -3.37
CA GLN A 377 -11.55 4.30 -3.92
C GLN A 377 -11.43 5.54 -4.83
N HIS A 378 -12.49 6.35 -5.01
CA HIS A 378 -12.35 7.65 -5.65
C HIS A 378 -11.71 8.65 -4.69
N TYR A 379 -11.98 8.55 -3.39
CA TYR A 379 -11.49 9.47 -2.37
C TYR A 379 -10.47 8.77 -1.47
N PRO A 380 -9.25 8.47 -1.98
CA PRO A 380 -8.22 7.88 -1.14
C PRO A 380 -7.90 8.80 0.04
N PRO A 381 -7.70 8.26 1.25
CA PRO A 381 -7.24 9.08 2.37
C PRO A 381 -5.89 9.74 2.07
N HIS A 382 -5.57 10.81 2.80
CA HIS A 382 -4.19 11.28 2.84
C HIS A 382 -3.28 10.22 3.49
N LEU A 383 -2.01 10.31 3.16
CA LEU A 383 -0.96 9.72 3.97
C LEU A 383 -0.97 10.35 5.37
N CYS A 384 -0.90 9.51 6.40
CA CYS A 384 -0.96 9.98 7.79
C CYS A 384 0.27 10.82 8.17
N ALA A 385 0.19 11.53 9.31
CA ALA A 385 1.30 12.33 9.83
C ALA A 385 2.64 11.58 9.83
N TRP A 386 2.65 10.32 10.30
CA TRP A 386 3.86 9.50 10.34
C TRP A 386 4.45 9.28 8.95
N SER A 387 3.62 8.90 7.97
CA SER A 387 4.05 8.68 6.59
C SER A 387 4.65 9.96 5.97
N LYS A 388 4.02 11.12 6.18
CA LYS A 388 4.53 12.41 5.68
C LYS A 388 5.87 12.81 6.32
N VAL A 389 6.07 12.47 7.60
CA VAL A 389 7.35 12.66 8.30
C VAL A 389 8.42 11.70 7.79
N GLN A 390 8.07 10.42 7.62
CA GLN A 390 8.97 9.37 7.12
C GLN A 390 9.48 9.67 5.72
N LEU A 391 8.64 10.23 4.84
CA LEU A 391 9.00 10.65 3.49
C LEU A 391 9.77 11.97 3.44
N GLY A 392 9.89 12.67 4.58
CA GLY A 392 10.57 13.97 4.68
C GLY A 392 9.75 15.16 4.15
N TRP A 393 8.49 14.97 3.77
CA TRP A 393 7.62 16.06 3.28
C TRP A 393 7.23 17.05 4.37
N VAL A 394 7.21 16.59 5.62
CA VAL A 394 6.96 17.45 6.78
C VAL A 394 8.01 17.21 7.86
N THR A 395 8.66 18.29 8.30
CA THR A 395 9.45 18.28 9.54
C THR A 395 8.53 18.68 10.70
N PRO A 396 8.27 17.80 11.69
CA PRO A 396 7.32 18.10 12.74
C PRO A 396 7.89 19.15 13.72
N THR A 397 7.03 20.01 14.23
CA THR A 397 7.39 20.99 15.27
C THR A 397 7.24 20.37 16.65
N VAL A 398 8.36 20.24 17.37
CA VAL A 398 8.37 19.66 18.73
C VAL A 398 7.75 20.63 19.73
N ILE A 399 6.73 20.17 20.45
CA ILE A 399 6.04 20.90 21.51
C ILE A 399 6.50 20.35 22.87
N SER A 400 7.17 21.20 23.65
CA SER A 400 7.74 20.85 24.96
C SER A 400 7.21 21.70 26.12
N THR A 401 6.36 22.69 25.83
CA THR A 401 5.79 23.60 26.82
C THR A 401 4.28 23.61 26.73
N SER A 402 3.61 23.79 27.86
CA SER A 402 2.15 23.98 27.87
C SER A 402 1.78 25.33 27.27
N GLY A 403 0.74 25.37 26.44
CA GLY A 403 0.29 26.60 25.80
C GLY A 403 -0.86 26.37 24.84
N THR A 404 -1.22 27.45 24.13
CA THR A 404 -2.18 27.40 23.03
C THR A 404 -1.41 27.41 21.71
N TYR A 405 -1.69 26.42 20.86
CA TYR A 405 -1.07 26.25 19.56
C TYR A 405 -2.14 26.27 18.46
N ASN A 406 -1.81 26.88 17.32
CA ASN A 406 -2.67 26.87 16.14
C ASN A 406 -2.16 25.81 15.17
N LEU A 407 -3.03 24.89 14.78
CA LEU A 407 -2.71 23.82 13.83
C LEU A 407 -3.62 23.94 12.60
N PRO A 408 -3.13 24.49 11.47
CA PRO A 408 -3.89 24.55 10.23
C PRO A 408 -4.09 23.15 9.64
N ALA A 409 -5.04 23.05 8.71
CA ALA A 409 -5.40 21.80 8.03
C ALA A 409 -4.19 21.20 7.30
N VAL A 410 -3.91 19.92 7.53
CA VAL A 410 -2.74 19.22 7.00
C VAL A 410 -2.84 19.02 5.50
N GLU A 411 -4.04 19.06 4.92
CA GLU A 411 -4.26 18.90 3.48
C GLU A 411 -3.70 20.08 2.68
N THR A 412 -3.51 21.24 3.32
CA THR A 412 -3.05 22.48 2.67
C THR A 412 -1.85 23.11 3.35
N SER A 413 -1.34 22.51 4.44
CA SER A 413 -0.22 23.05 5.20
C SER A 413 0.69 21.95 5.77
N ARG A 414 2.00 22.22 5.79
CA ARG A 414 3.03 21.33 6.33
C ARG A 414 3.15 21.43 7.85
N SER A 415 2.02 21.34 8.55
CA SER A 415 1.97 21.57 10.00
C SER A 415 1.62 20.28 10.74
N ILE A 416 2.62 19.69 11.38
CA ILE A 416 2.48 18.55 12.30
C ILE A 416 3.20 18.91 13.59
N PHE A 417 2.58 18.66 14.73
CA PHE A 417 3.23 18.76 16.03
C PHE A 417 3.76 17.41 16.50
N ARG A 418 4.85 17.42 17.26
CA ARG A 418 5.40 16.24 17.93
C ARG A 418 5.48 16.48 19.43
N ILE A 419 5.07 15.49 20.23
CA ILE A 419 5.20 15.52 21.69
C ILE A 419 5.95 14.28 22.16
N ASP A 420 7.16 14.47 22.67
CA ASP A 420 7.99 13.41 23.26
C ASP A 420 7.82 13.34 24.79
N SER A 421 7.35 14.43 25.41
CA SER A 421 7.29 14.53 26.88
C SER A 421 6.27 13.54 27.46
N GLY A 422 6.72 12.69 28.37
CA GLY A 422 5.88 11.69 29.03
C GLY A 422 5.89 10.31 28.37
N PHE A 423 6.64 10.13 27.28
CA PHE A 423 6.79 8.86 26.58
C PHE A 423 8.20 8.26 26.74
N PRO A 424 8.35 6.93 26.62
CA PRO A 424 9.65 6.27 26.51
C PRO A 424 10.49 6.77 25.33
N VAL A 425 11.78 6.42 25.32
CA VAL A 425 12.62 6.64 24.14
C VAL A 425 12.02 5.87 22.96
N ASN A 426 11.99 6.48 21.77
CA ASN A 426 11.38 5.97 20.54
C ASN A 426 9.84 6.02 20.50
N GLU A 427 9.20 6.50 21.57
CA GLU A 427 7.76 6.73 21.59
C GLU A 427 7.44 8.23 21.63
N TYR A 428 6.42 8.65 20.88
CA TYR A 428 5.98 10.04 20.83
C TYR A 428 4.58 10.15 20.23
N LEU A 429 3.97 11.33 20.39
CA LEU A 429 2.77 11.67 19.65
C LEU A 429 3.10 12.50 18.43
N LEU A 430 2.42 12.25 17.31
CA LEU A 430 2.27 13.21 16.22
C LEU A 430 0.84 13.75 16.22
N ILE A 431 0.67 15.05 16.00
CA ILE A 431 -0.65 15.69 15.98
C ILE A 431 -0.78 16.47 14.69
N GLU A 432 -1.83 16.18 13.95
CA GLU A 432 -2.22 16.92 12.75
C GLU A 432 -3.70 17.33 12.82
N ASN A 433 -4.06 18.38 12.10
CA ASN A 433 -5.45 18.79 11.96
C ASN A 433 -5.94 18.35 10.58
N ARG A 434 -6.90 17.44 10.53
CA ARG A 434 -7.46 16.89 9.31
C ARG A 434 -8.81 17.48 9.00
N GLN A 435 -9.07 17.85 7.76
CA GLN A 435 -10.29 18.51 7.34
C GLN A 435 -10.77 17.92 6.00
N PRO A 436 -12.09 17.94 5.73
CA PRO A 436 -12.65 17.40 4.48
C PRO A 436 -12.28 18.28 3.28
N LEU A 437 -11.05 18.15 2.79
CA LEU A 437 -10.44 18.93 1.72
C LEU A 437 -9.74 18.00 0.72
N GLY A 438 -9.64 18.45 -0.54
CA GLY A 438 -8.93 17.71 -1.58
C GLY A 438 -9.49 16.30 -1.80
N THR A 439 -8.58 15.33 -1.87
CA THR A 439 -8.88 13.89 -1.98
C THR A 439 -9.74 13.35 -0.82
N GLU A 440 -9.78 14.04 0.31
CA GLU A 440 -10.56 13.67 1.50
C GLU A 440 -11.82 14.49 1.71
N SER A 441 -12.30 15.18 0.67
CA SER A 441 -13.47 16.07 0.74
C SER A 441 -14.78 15.44 1.28
N ILE A 442 -14.85 14.11 1.35
CA ILE A 442 -15.99 13.35 1.89
C ILE A 442 -15.77 12.82 3.32
N MET A 443 -14.66 13.16 3.97
CA MET A 443 -14.38 12.75 5.34
C MET A 443 -15.57 13.09 6.26
N PRO A 444 -16.16 12.12 6.98
CA PRO A 444 -17.36 12.35 7.78
C PRO A 444 -17.19 13.40 8.86
N GLN A 445 -15.98 13.46 9.44
CA GLN A 445 -15.64 14.40 10.50
C GLN A 445 -14.15 14.74 10.46
N GLY A 446 -13.86 16.03 10.26
CA GLY A 446 -12.52 16.59 10.48
C GLY A 446 -12.26 16.90 11.97
N GLY A 447 -11.00 17.16 12.30
CA GLY A 447 -10.55 17.45 13.65
C GLY A 447 -9.07 17.13 13.85
N LEU A 448 -8.67 17.00 15.12
CA LEU A 448 -7.30 16.59 15.45
C LEU A 448 -7.19 15.07 15.37
N ALA A 449 -6.24 14.59 14.57
CA ALA A 449 -5.73 13.23 14.63
C ALA A 449 -4.49 13.22 15.53
N ILE A 450 -4.46 12.31 16.50
CA ILE A 450 -3.37 12.22 17.49
C ILE A 450 -2.77 10.83 17.38
N TRP A 451 -1.66 10.74 16.66
CA TRP A 451 -0.99 9.49 16.39
C TRP A 451 -0.06 9.13 17.53
N HIS A 452 -0.16 7.91 18.08
CA HIS A 452 0.89 7.35 18.94
C HIS A 452 1.87 6.55 18.07
N ILE A 453 3.13 6.92 18.15
CA ILE A 453 4.22 6.30 17.39
C ILE A 453 5.14 5.57 18.34
N ASP A 454 5.52 4.35 17.98
CA ASP A 454 6.55 3.54 18.64
C ASP A 454 7.56 3.04 17.61
N ASP A 455 8.66 3.77 17.45
CA ASP A 455 9.73 3.40 16.49
C ASP A 455 10.49 2.13 16.92
N SER A 456 10.19 1.52 18.07
CA SER A 456 10.72 0.20 18.46
C SER A 456 9.96 -0.97 17.83
N LYS A 457 8.76 -0.72 17.30
CA LYS A 457 7.94 -1.67 16.56
C LYS A 457 8.27 -1.63 15.07
N ASN A 458 8.12 -2.77 14.40
CA ASN A 458 8.42 -2.91 12.98
C ASN A 458 7.18 -2.87 12.09
N ASP A 459 5.98 -2.95 12.67
CA ASP A 459 4.71 -3.09 11.98
C ASP A 459 3.51 -2.80 12.91
N ASN A 460 2.29 -2.83 12.34
CA ASN A 460 1.02 -2.63 13.03
C ASN A 460 0.31 -3.96 13.35
N THR A 461 0.99 -4.86 14.06
CA THR A 461 0.50 -6.25 14.26
C THR A 461 0.38 -6.65 15.73
N GLU A 462 0.69 -5.73 16.65
CA GLU A 462 0.61 -5.92 18.10
C GLU A 462 -0.15 -4.76 18.77
N GLU A 463 -1.43 -4.62 18.50
CA GLU A 463 -2.25 -3.54 19.04
C GLU A 463 -2.31 -3.57 20.58
N GLY A 464 -2.22 -2.38 21.17
CA GLY A 464 -2.47 -2.15 22.59
C GLY A 464 -3.78 -1.40 22.78
N TYR A 465 -4.69 -1.92 23.61
CA TYR A 465 -5.94 -1.22 23.93
C TYR A 465 -6.38 -1.34 25.39
N PRO A 466 -7.14 -0.34 25.92
CA PRO A 466 -7.72 -0.40 27.25
C PRO A 466 -8.60 -1.65 27.43
N GLY A 467 -8.26 -2.46 28.44
CA GLY A 467 -8.97 -3.72 28.73
C GLY A 467 -8.15 -4.96 28.42
N GLN A 468 -7.06 -4.86 27.66
CA GLN A 468 -6.08 -5.94 27.58
C GLN A 468 -5.42 -6.17 28.95
N VAL A 469 -5.12 -7.44 29.24
CA VAL A 469 -4.40 -7.81 30.47
C VAL A 469 -3.03 -7.14 30.48
N GLY A 470 -2.76 -6.38 31.54
CA GLY A 470 -1.48 -5.69 31.75
C GLY A 470 -1.33 -4.37 30.99
N TRP A 471 -2.33 -3.90 30.25
CA TRP A 471 -2.27 -2.62 29.54
C TRP A 471 -2.13 -1.42 30.51
N PRO A 472 -1.32 -0.39 30.18
CA PRO A 472 -0.47 -0.27 28.98
C PRO A 472 0.91 -0.95 29.11
N GLY A 473 1.25 -1.55 30.26
CA GLY A 473 2.58 -2.13 30.52
C GLY A 473 2.84 -3.52 29.94
N ASN A 474 1.96 -4.04 29.07
CA ASN A 474 2.11 -5.37 28.47
C ASN A 474 3.04 -5.37 27.24
N GLY A 475 3.44 -4.20 26.75
CA GLY A 475 4.33 -4.04 25.60
C GLY A 475 3.65 -4.25 24.25
N ASN A 476 2.32 -4.41 24.22
CA ASN A 476 1.56 -4.42 22.97
C ASN A 476 1.36 -2.97 22.50
N HIS A 477 1.99 -2.62 21.40
CA HIS A 477 1.89 -1.33 20.74
C HIS A 477 2.02 -1.54 19.22
N TYR A 478 1.25 -0.78 18.46
CA TYR A 478 1.52 -0.59 17.04
C TYR A 478 2.71 0.33 16.83
N GLN A 479 3.38 0.19 15.68
CA GLN A 479 4.33 1.20 15.22
C GLN A 479 3.65 2.56 15.01
N VAL A 480 2.44 2.54 14.43
CA VAL A 480 1.62 3.73 14.20
C VAL A 480 0.19 3.44 14.63
N ALA A 481 -0.29 4.09 15.68
CA ALA A 481 -1.68 4.05 16.13
C ALA A 481 -2.33 5.43 16.03
N LEU A 482 -3.65 5.47 15.86
CA LEU A 482 -4.49 6.69 15.91
C LEU A 482 -5.23 6.83 17.23
#